data_AF-A0AAN8PD49-F1
#
_entry.id   AF-A0AAN8PD49-F1
#
_cell.length_a   1.000
_cell.length_b   1.000
_cell.length_c   1.000
_cell.angle_alpha   90.00
_cell.angle_beta   90.00
_cell.angle_gamma   90.00
#
_symmetry.space_group_name_H-M   'P 1'
#
loop_
_entity.id
_entity.type
_entity.pdbx_description
1 polymer ?
#
loop_
_entity_poly.entity_id
_entity_poly.type
_entity_poly.pdbx_seq_one_letter_code
_entity_poly.pdbx_strand_id
1 'polypeptide(L)'
;MAPTSPCLVLIIVVLAFQPIYGNAIIYPSPQGVNPSHKFQVFVSQGNHRQASFTYIATSDIRAKQASHVVAGRSVSWTSFAFTGGPVTVEIHAPVDFKNCIVRPKSYGYACKRTGAKKAQFTVSETSRMMSIEFDNDYGTTNDDDIKDKLLVFADPPETNVPSEHDNTVLYYKAGVHNLNGQLHLDSKIKTVYLAPGAWVEGGFITTGQHPVTIRGRGILSTQTYKWHDHRFAYGMVTMDKGNHHVLEGITMVDPEEFYFQGLGEHNTVRNVKMIAPWAFNSDGVGMGNDGVVLDTFIWANDDAFKVYTSRMVVERCVIWLAQNGAVFQMGWTHTRDVHNVSIKNIDVIHVDLCNFHGSNCKLAANAAVFNIGGHVRQFKVSDIVMSNIRVEGSCPRLIYYTMQNDATGSVSNIHFDNWTVDSQPMHDNLHNEIDGSSHGGMMSDWTFTNLKVGGHCVTGPKQADFSVGSHTSNIKFICH
;
A
#
# COMPACT_ATOMS: atom_id res chain seq x y z
N MET A 1 16.36 59.76 56.63
CA MET A 1 16.56 58.91 55.43
C MET A 1 16.62 57.47 55.90
N ALA A 2 15.52 56.74 55.76
CA ALA A 2 15.43 55.31 56.03
C ALA A 2 15.12 54.61 54.69
N PRO A 3 15.76 53.47 54.37
CA PRO A 3 15.61 52.85 53.07
C PRO A 3 14.33 52.01 53.02
N THR A 4 13.58 52.15 51.93
CA THR A 4 12.43 51.31 51.58
C THR A 4 12.93 49.97 51.02
N SER A 5 12.63 48.86 51.71
CA SER A 5 12.84 47.51 51.18
C SER A 5 11.84 47.21 50.05
N PRO A 6 12.26 46.63 48.92
CA PRO A 6 11.33 46.14 47.91
C PRO A 6 10.75 44.78 48.34
N CYS A 7 9.42 44.70 48.37
CA CYS A 7 8.69 43.46 48.57
C CYS A 7 8.84 42.56 47.33
N LEU A 8 9.53 41.43 47.47
CA LEU A 8 9.64 40.43 46.41
C LEU A 8 8.33 39.61 46.37
N VAL A 9 7.50 39.83 45.36
CA VAL A 9 6.31 39.00 45.12
C VAL A 9 6.77 37.72 44.43
N LEU A 10 6.77 36.61 45.17
CA LEU A 10 7.03 35.28 44.63
C LEU A 10 5.78 34.81 43.87
N ILE A 11 5.79 34.94 42.53
CA ILE A 11 4.75 34.37 41.66
C ILE A 11 5.05 32.87 41.53
N ILE A 12 4.33 32.04 42.31
CA ILE A 12 4.32 30.59 42.12
C ILE A 12 3.46 30.31 40.88
N VAL A 13 4.10 30.08 39.73
CA VAL A 13 3.43 29.54 38.55
C VAL A 13 3.18 28.06 38.79
N VAL A 14 1.97 27.73 39.26
CA VAL A 14 1.49 26.35 39.28
C VAL A 14 1.22 25.94 37.83
N LEU A 15 2.19 25.25 37.22
CA LEU A 15 1.97 24.54 35.97
C LEU A 15 0.99 23.39 36.25
N ALA A 16 -0.30 23.65 36.04
CA ALA A 16 -1.31 22.61 36.01
C ALA A 16 -1.03 21.69 34.81
N PHE A 17 -0.39 20.55 35.06
CA PHE A 17 -0.39 19.44 34.12
C PHE A 17 -1.84 18.97 33.97
N GLN A 18 -2.53 19.45 32.93
CA GLN A 18 -3.75 18.81 32.46
C GLN A 18 -3.33 17.40 32.01
N PRO A 19 -3.84 16.31 32.62
CA PRO A 19 -3.58 14.98 32.11
C PRO A 19 -4.07 14.95 30.66
N ILE A 20 -3.17 14.65 29.73
CA ILE A 20 -3.57 14.35 28.36
C ILE A 20 -4.35 13.05 28.44
N TYR A 21 -5.67 13.14 28.49
CA TYR A 21 -6.53 11.97 28.40
C TYR A 21 -6.35 11.40 26.99
N GLY A 22 -5.71 10.23 26.89
CA GLY A 22 -5.67 9.48 25.64
C GLY A 22 -7.09 9.21 25.16
N ASN A 23 -7.34 9.46 23.87
CA ASN A 23 -8.65 9.25 23.26
C ASN A 23 -8.53 8.34 22.03
N ALA A 24 -8.97 7.10 22.18
CA ALA A 24 -9.17 6.16 21.08
C ALA A 24 -10.47 6.53 20.33
N ILE A 25 -10.37 6.67 19.02
CA ILE A 25 -11.45 7.11 18.14
C ILE A 25 -11.88 5.88 17.33
N ILE A 26 -12.95 5.24 17.79
CA ILE A 26 -13.56 4.11 17.08
C ILE A 26 -14.53 4.63 16.02
N TYR A 27 -14.40 4.15 14.79
CA TYR A 27 -15.29 4.53 13.71
C TYR A 27 -16.65 3.82 13.82
N PRO A 28 -17.76 4.50 13.46
CA PRO A 28 -19.09 3.90 13.48
C PRO A 28 -19.20 2.68 12.56
N SER A 29 -20.02 1.70 12.97
CA SER A 29 -20.49 0.65 12.08
C SER A 29 -21.35 1.26 10.95
N PRO A 30 -21.15 0.89 9.68
CA PRO A 30 -22.13 1.18 8.65
C PRO A 30 -23.40 0.38 8.94
N GLN A 31 -24.56 1.03 8.97
CA GLN A 31 -25.83 0.31 9.01
C GLN A 31 -25.99 -0.53 7.74
N GLY A 32 -26.33 -1.81 7.88
CA GLY A 32 -26.52 -2.74 6.76
C GLY A 32 -25.29 -3.55 6.36
N VAL A 33 -24.12 -3.34 6.99
CA VAL A 33 -22.92 -4.15 6.78
C VAL A 33 -22.71 -5.07 7.97
N ASN A 34 -22.58 -6.37 7.71
CA ASN A 34 -22.32 -7.35 8.77
C ASN A 34 -20.84 -7.33 9.18
N PRO A 35 -20.52 -7.47 10.48
CA PRO A 35 -19.14 -7.60 10.93
C PRO A 35 -18.54 -8.94 10.48
N SER A 36 -17.22 -9.01 10.49
CA SER A 36 -16.46 -10.23 10.30
C SER A 36 -16.94 -11.31 11.28
N HIS A 37 -17.24 -12.48 10.72
CA HIS A 37 -17.53 -13.69 11.48
C HIS A 37 -16.25 -14.49 11.80
N LYS A 38 -15.08 -13.98 11.40
CA LYS A 38 -13.76 -14.62 11.59
C LYS A 38 -12.99 -13.99 12.74
N PHE A 39 -12.91 -12.66 12.76
CA PHE A 39 -12.11 -11.91 13.73
C PHE A 39 -12.94 -10.86 14.45
N GLN A 40 -12.63 -10.64 15.72
CA GLN A 40 -13.12 -9.49 16.48
C GLN A 40 -11.93 -8.69 16.99
N VAL A 41 -12.00 -7.37 16.87
CA VAL A 41 -10.93 -6.47 17.31
C VAL A 41 -11.45 -5.51 18.36
N PHE A 42 -10.66 -5.31 19.40
CA PHE A 42 -10.92 -4.34 20.46
C PHE A 42 -9.72 -3.43 20.63
N VAL A 43 -9.99 -2.14 20.82
CA VAL A 43 -8.96 -1.12 21.07
C VAL A 43 -9.14 -0.63 22.49
N SER A 44 -8.03 -0.57 23.22
CA SER A 44 -8.02 -0.07 24.59
C SER A 44 -7.02 1.07 24.77
N GLN A 45 -7.40 2.07 25.54
CA GLN A 45 -6.50 3.14 25.98
C GLN A 45 -6.78 3.47 27.44
N GLY A 46 -5.78 3.31 28.30
CA GLY A 46 -5.99 3.30 29.75
C GLY A 46 -6.98 2.19 30.15
N ASN A 47 -8.03 2.56 30.90
CA ASN A 47 -9.05 1.63 31.37
C ASN A 47 -10.26 1.50 30.41
N HIS A 48 -10.24 2.21 29.28
CA HIS A 48 -11.34 2.19 28.32
C HIS A 48 -11.05 1.18 27.22
N ARG A 49 -11.92 0.18 27.09
CA ARG A 49 -11.87 -0.84 26.03
C ARG A 49 -13.13 -0.77 25.20
N GLN A 50 -12.98 -0.70 23.87
CA GLN A 50 -14.10 -0.61 22.93
C GLN A 50 -13.92 -1.61 21.80
N ALA A 51 -15.02 -2.15 21.29
CA ALA A 51 -15.00 -2.96 20.08
C ALA A 51 -14.79 -2.05 18.87
N SER A 52 -13.86 -2.43 17.99
CA SER A 52 -13.66 -1.77 16.71
C SER A 52 -14.35 -2.59 15.63
N PHE A 53 -15.21 -1.95 14.82
CA PHE A 53 -15.94 -2.67 13.78
C PHE A 53 -14.95 -3.33 12.84
N THR A 54 -15.09 -4.65 12.68
CA THR A 54 -14.21 -5.46 11.83
C THR A 54 -15.01 -5.85 10.60
N TYR A 55 -14.63 -5.34 9.44
CA TYR A 55 -15.22 -5.64 8.15
C TYR A 55 -14.72 -6.98 7.62
N ILE A 56 -15.37 -7.51 6.58
CA ILE A 56 -14.92 -8.70 5.85
C ILE A 56 -15.27 -8.60 4.36
N ALA A 57 -14.35 -9.03 3.51
CA ALA A 57 -14.55 -9.24 2.08
C ALA A 57 -14.09 -10.66 1.72
N THR A 58 -14.73 -11.28 0.72
CA THR A 58 -14.42 -12.66 0.31
C THR A 58 -14.20 -12.77 -1.19
N SER A 59 -13.41 -13.76 -1.61
CA SER A 59 -13.08 -13.98 -3.02
C SER A 59 -14.21 -14.65 -3.82
N ASP A 60 -15.28 -15.11 -3.17
CA ASP A 60 -16.28 -16.03 -3.76
C ASP A 60 -17.05 -15.42 -4.94
N ILE A 61 -17.25 -14.10 -4.95
CA ILE A 61 -17.88 -13.42 -6.09
C ILE A 61 -16.94 -13.43 -7.30
N ARG A 62 -15.66 -13.10 -7.08
CA ARG A 62 -14.63 -13.03 -8.12
C ARG A 62 -14.23 -14.41 -8.65
N ALA A 63 -14.23 -15.44 -7.80
CA ALA A 63 -14.01 -16.83 -8.18
C ALA A 63 -15.05 -17.38 -9.17
N LYS A 64 -16.26 -16.79 -9.20
CA LYS A 64 -17.29 -17.13 -10.22
C LYS A 64 -17.07 -16.39 -11.55
N GLN A 65 -16.20 -15.38 -11.57
CA GLN A 65 -15.97 -14.52 -12.73
C GLN A 65 -14.63 -14.84 -13.42
N ALA A 66 -13.64 -15.33 -12.67
CA ALA A 66 -12.31 -15.59 -13.19
C ALA A 66 -11.71 -16.87 -12.58
N SER A 67 -11.20 -17.75 -13.43
CA SER A 67 -10.76 -19.10 -13.06
C SER A 67 -9.46 -19.14 -12.26
N HIS A 68 -8.65 -18.09 -12.30
CA HIS A 68 -7.42 -17.97 -11.51
C HIS A 68 -7.69 -17.57 -10.06
N VAL A 69 -8.90 -17.09 -9.74
CA VAL A 69 -9.26 -16.65 -8.40
C VAL A 69 -9.68 -17.84 -7.55
N VAL A 70 -8.99 -18.05 -6.43
CA VAL A 70 -9.28 -19.13 -5.48
C VAL A 70 -10.45 -18.74 -4.57
N ALA A 71 -11.54 -19.52 -4.60
CA ALA A 71 -12.72 -19.32 -3.74
C ALA A 71 -12.42 -19.61 -2.25
N GLY A 72 -13.32 -19.16 -1.36
CA GLY A 72 -13.22 -19.44 0.07
C GLY A 72 -12.05 -18.76 0.79
N ARG A 73 -11.49 -17.69 0.20
CA ARG A 73 -10.49 -16.81 0.82
C ARG A 73 -11.20 -15.57 1.38
N SER A 74 -10.69 -15.02 2.48
CA SER A 74 -11.26 -13.81 3.10
C SER A 74 -10.20 -12.85 3.60
N VAL A 75 -10.56 -11.57 3.65
CA VAL A 75 -9.81 -10.54 4.38
C VAL A 75 -10.76 -9.83 5.30
N SER A 76 -10.40 -9.81 6.58
CA SER A 76 -11.02 -8.97 7.59
C SER A 76 -10.16 -7.75 7.84
N TRP A 77 -10.77 -6.61 8.13
CA TRP A 77 -10.00 -5.42 8.51
C TRP A 77 -10.74 -4.54 9.49
N THR A 78 -10.00 -3.70 10.21
CA THR A 78 -10.58 -2.63 11.02
C THR A 78 -9.76 -1.36 10.90
N SER A 79 -10.40 -0.22 11.17
CA SER A 79 -9.74 1.08 11.20
C SER A 79 -10.19 1.88 12.42
N PHE A 80 -9.25 2.57 13.03
CA PHE A 80 -9.48 3.47 14.15
C PHE A 80 -8.40 4.55 14.15
N ALA A 81 -8.64 5.63 14.86
CA ALA A 81 -7.62 6.64 15.14
C ALA A 81 -7.38 6.76 16.64
N PHE A 82 -6.34 7.44 17.06
CA PHE A 82 -6.11 7.74 18.47
C PHE A 82 -5.22 8.97 18.67
N THR A 83 -5.31 9.55 19.86
CA THR A 83 -4.44 10.64 20.33
C THR A 83 -4.01 10.40 21.77
N GLY A 84 -3.03 11.17 22.24
CA GLY A 84 -2.70 11.23 23.67
C GLY A 84 -2.01 9.99 24.24
N GLY A 85 -1.41 9.16 23.39
CA GLY A 85 -0.58 8.03 23.81
C GLY A 85 -0.85 6.74 23.02
N PRO A 86 -0.13 5.65 23.32
CA PRO A 86 -0.32 4.37 22.65
C PRO A 86 -1.70 3.76 22.95
N VAL A 87 -2.17 2.90 22.05
CA VAL A 87 -3.35 2.06 22.25
C VAL A 87 -2.98 0.58 22.22
N THR A 88 -3.72 -0.23 22.95
CA THR A 88 -3.60 -1.68 22.94
C THR A 88 -4.67 -2.28 22.04
N VAL A 89 -4.26 -3.05 21.04
CA VAL A 89 -5.14 -3.79 20.14
C VAL A 89 -5.22 -5.23 20.64
N GLU A 90 -6.42 -5.69 20.97
CA GLU A 90 -6.73 -7.08 21.30
C GLU A 90 -7.54 -7.71 20.17
N ILE A 91 -7.13 -8.89 19.72
CA ILE A 91 -7.76 -9.64 18.63
C ILE A 91 -8.26 -10.96 19.16
N HIS A 92 -9.49 -11.31 18.80
CA HIS A 92 -10.04 -12.65 18.98
C HIS A 92 -10.02 -13.35 17.62
N ALA A 93 -9.19 -14.38 17.50
CA ALA A 93 -9.00 -15.19 16.31
C ALA A 93 -10.08 -16.29 16.18
N PRO A 94 -10.37 -16.81 14.98
CA PRO A 94 -11.41 -17.82 14.78
C PRO A 94 -11.04 -19.17 15.42
N VAL A 95 -9.75 -19.51 15.45
CA VAL A 95 -9.21 -20.78 15.95
C VAL A 95 -8.01 -20.56 16.87
N ASP A 96 -7.59 -21.63 17.54
CA ASP A 96 -6.39 -21.63 18.36
C ASP A 96 -5.14 -21.41 17.49
N PHE A 97 -4.13 -20.70 18.00
CA PHE A 97 -2.90 -20.40 17.25
C PHE A 97 -1.70 -20.39 18.18
N LYS A 98 -0.50 -20.76 17.74
CA LYS A 98 0.73 -20.77 18.55
C LYS A 98 1.45 -19.43 18.49
N ASN A 99 1.62 -18.89 17.30
CA ASN A 99 2.39 -17.70 17.01
C ASN A 99 1.50 -16.63 16.39
N CYS A 100 1.79 -15.38 16.72
CA CYS A 100 1.23 -14.24 16.01
C CYS A 100 2.32 -13.22 15.69
N ILE A 101 2.20 -12.55 14.55
CA ILE A 101 3.14 -11.53 14.10
C ILE A 101 2.38 -10.28 13.62
N VAL A 102 3.02 -9.12 13.76
CA VAL A 102 2.57 -7.86 13.16
C VAL A 102 3.55 -7.52 12.06
N ARG A 103 3.04 -7.37 10.83
CA ARG A 103 3.80 -6.85 9.70
C ARG A 103 3.30 -5.44 9.34
N PRO A 104 4.18 -4.53 8.90
CA PRO A 104 5.62 -4.73 8.71
C PRO A 104 6.38 -4.83 10.05
N LYS A 105 7.38 -5.72 10.09
CA LYS A 105 8.27 -5.93 11.25
C LYS A 105 9.02 -4.65 11.61
N SER A 106 9.27 -3.79 10.63
CA SER A 106 9.94 -2.50 10.81
C SER A 106 9.21 -1.53 11.75
N TYR A 107 7.91 -1.71 11.98
CA TYR A 107 7.16 -0.96 12.99
C TYR A 107 7.51 -1.36 14.42
N GLY A 108 8.18 -2.50 14.64
CA GLY A 108 8.66 -2.93 15.95
C GLY A 108 7.56 -3.37 16.93
N TYR A 109 6.33 -3.57 16.47
CA TYR A 109 5.23 -4.01 17.31
C TYR A 109 5.26 -5.52 17.52
N ALA A 110 5.41 -5.94 18.78
CA ALA A 110 5.41 -7.35 19.15
C ALA A 110 3.99 -7.85 19.43
N CYS A 111 3.54 -8.85 18.67
CA CYS A 111 2.31 -9.57 18.96
C CYS A 111 2.52 -10.61 20.07
N LYS A 112 1.60 -10.65 21.03
CA LYS A 112 1.62 -11.57 22.16
C LYS A 112 0.34 -12.39 22.20
N ARG A 113 0.47 -13.71 22.34
CA ARG A 113 -0.66 -14.58 22.67
C ARG A 113 -1.04 -14.40 24.14
N THR A 114 -2.29 -14.05 24.42
CA THR A 114 -2.84 -13.80 25.77
C THR A 114 -3.92 -14.81 26.16
N GLY A 115 -4.28 -15.71 25.24
CA GLY A 115 -5.18 -16.82 25.47
C GLY A 115 -5.23 -17.72 24.23
N ALA A 116 -6.02 -18.80 24.29
CA ALA A 116 -6.14 -19.77 23.20
C ALA A 116 -6.37 -19.06 21.83
N LYS A 117 -7.42 -18.24 21.78
CA LYS A 117 -7.82 -17.50 20.59
C LYS A 117 -7.61 -15.99 20.71
N LYS A 118 -6.68 -15.54 21.57
CA LYS A 118 -6.51 -14.11 21.89
C LYS A 118 -5.07 -13.66 21.66
N ALA A 119 -4.91 -12.62 20.85
CA ALA A 119 -3.65 -11.92 20.64
C ALA A 119 -3.76 -10.45 21.06
N GLN A 120 -2.62 -9.86 21.38
CA GLN A 120 -2.52 -8.47 21.77
C GLN A 120 -1.20 -7.86 21.30
N PHE A 121 -1.25 -6.60 20.87
CA PHE A 121 -0.08 -5.76 20.64
C PHE A 121 -0.40 -4.30 20.95
N THR A 122 0.64 -3.48 21.08
CA THR A 122 0.50 -2.04 21.37
C THR A 122 0.95 -1.25 20.16
N VAL A 123 0.13 -0.27 19.75
CA VAL A 123 0.42 0.65 18.66
C VAL A 123 0.72 2.01 19.27
N SER A 124 1.92 2.54 19.03
CA SER A 124 2.37 3.81 19.60
C SER A 124 2.26 4.99 18.65
N GLU A 125 2.16 4.72 17.35
CA GLU A 125 2.13 5.73 16.30
C GLU A 125 0.91 5.56 15.38
N THR A 126 0.40 6.68 14.88
CA THR A 126 -0.64 6.70 13.83
C THR A 126 -0.02 6.54 12.45
N SER A 127 -0.85 6.47 11.41
CA SER A 127 -0.41 6.13 10.04
C SER A 127 0.31 4.78 10.03
N ARG A 128 -0.25 3.79 10.73
CA ARG A 128 0.28 2.42 10.81
C ARG A 128 -0.71 1.46 10.21
N MET A 129 -0.27 0.79 9.15
CA MET A 129 -1.09 -0.13 8.37
C MET A 129 -0.47 -1.51 8.45
N MET A 130 -1.19 -2.44 9.07
CA MET A 130 -0.59 -3.68 9.54
C MET A 130 -1.35 -4.90 9.06
N SER A 131 -0.60 -5.95 8.71
CA SER A 131 -1.11 -7.32 8.62
C SER A 131 -0.85 -8.04 9.94
N ILE A 132 -1.87 -8.70 10.47
CA ILE A 132 -1.76 -9.51 11.69
C ILE A 132 -1.97 -10.98 11.32
N GLU A 133 -0.95 -11.78 11.54
CA GLU A 133 -0.87 -13.13 10.98
C GLU A 133 -0.69 -14.15 12.09
N PHE A 134 -1.40 -15.27 11.96
CA PHE A 134 -1.46 -16.34 12.95
C PHE A 134 -0.97 -17.63 12.29
N ASP A 135 0.15 -18.19 12.76
CA ASP A 135 0.80 -19.43 12.26
C ASP A 135 0.82 -19.62 10.72
N ASN A 136 0.98 -18.56 9.92
CA ASN A 136 0.89 -18.62 8.45
C ASN A 136 -0.33 -19.42 7.95
N ASP A 137 -1.54 -19.01 8.39
CA ASP A 137 -2.84 -19.71 8.24
C ASP A 137 -3.12 -20.82 9.26
N TYR A 138 -2.88 -20.54 10.54
CA TYR A 138 -3.20 -21.43 11.66
C TYR A 138 -2.51 -22.80 11.57
N GLY A 139 -1.40 -22.89 10.83
CA GLY A 139 -0.66 -24.12 10.57
C GLY A 139 -1.44 -25.18 9.79
N THR A 140 -2.44 -24.79 8.98
CA THR A 140 -3.36 -25.74 8.33
C THR A 140 -2.92 -26.25 6.96
N THR A 141 -1.85 -25.71 6.36
CA THR A 141 -1.30 -26.17 5.07
C THR A 141 0.22 -25.95 4.99
N ASN A 142 0.93 -26.75 4.18
CA ASN A 142 2.28 -26.44 3.69
C ASN A 142 2.26 -25.32 2.62
N ASP A 143 1.25 -24.47 2.65
CA ASP A 143 0.94 -23.47 1.63
C ASP A 143 1.20 -22.11 2.27
N ASP A 144 1.99 -21.26 1.62
CA ASP A 144 2.37 -19.95 2.14
C ASP A 144 1.23 -18.91 2.00
N ASP A 145 0.05 -19.30 1.48
CA ASP A 145 -1.11 -18.42 1.34
C ASP A 145 -2.04 -18.41 2.56
N ILE A 146 -2.10 -17.26 3.23
CA ILE A 146 -3.01 -16.96 4.35
C ILE A 146 -4.47 -16.92 3.87
N LYS A 147 -5.28 -17.91 4.24
CA LYS A 147 -6.69 -18.01 3.81
C LYS A 147 -7.58 -16.92 4.38
N ASP A 148 -7.48 -16.69 5.68
CA ASP A 148 -8.28 -15.70 6.42
C ASP A 148 -7.36 -14.59 6.93
N LYS A 149 -7.18 -13.54 6.12
CA LYS A 149 -6.28 -12.41 6.39
C LYS A 149 -6.92 -11.44 7.40
N LEU A 150 -6.10 -10.80 8.26
CA LEU A 150 -6.54 -9.72 9.14
C LEU A 150 -5.65 -8.48 8.98
N LEU A 151 -6.26 -7.35 8.64
CA LEU A 151 -5.60 -6.05 8.53
C LEU A 151 -6.05 -5.10 9.65
N VAL A 152 -5.13 -4.34 10.22
CA VAL A 152 -5.41 -3.35 11.26
C VAL A 152 -4.81 -2.00 10.86
N PHE A 153 -5.67 -0.99 10.72
CA PHE A 153 -5.29 0.35 10.31
C PHE A 153 -5.46 1.35 11.45
N ALA A 154 -4.33 1.84 11.96
CA ALA A 154 -4.25 2.91 12.95
C ALA A 154 -4.03 4.24 12.22
N ASP A 155 -5.13 4.89 11.88
CA ASP A 155 -5.14 6.15 11.15
C ASP A 155 -4.74 7.34 12.05
N PRO A 156 -4.21 8.43 11.47
CA PRO A 156 -4.21 9.71 12.15
C PRO A 156 -5.65 10.23 12.31
N PRO A 157 -5.97 10.94 13.40
CA PRO A 157 -7.26 11.62 13.55
C PRO A 157 -7.56 12.53 12.37
N GLU A 158 -8.83 12.60 11.99
CA GLU A 158 -9.25 13.54 10.96
C GLU A 158 -9.11 14.99 11.44
N THR A 159 -8.67 15.86 10.54
CA THR A 159 -8.66 17.32 10.73
C THR A 159 -9.43 17.95 9.58
N ASN A 160 -10.03 19.13 9.82
CA ASN A 160 -10.73 19.89 8.79
C ASN A 160 -11.83 19.10 8.04
N VAL A 161 -12.67 18.36 8.79
CA VAL A 161 -13.84 17.67 8.25
C VAL A 161 -14.75 18.70 7.55
N PRO A 162 -15.11 18.52 6.26
CA PRO A 162 -15.92 19.48 5.53
C PRO A 162 -17.37 19.51 6.03
N SER A 163 -18.04 20.64 5.83
CA SER A 163 -19.46 20.79 6.17
C SER A 163 -20.34 20.04 5.17
N GLU A 164 -21.33 19.28 5.67
CA GLU A 164 -22.38 18.66 4.84
C GLU A 164 -23.25 19.69 4.11
N HIS A 165 -23.25 20.95 4.56
CA HIS A 165 -24.04 22.03 3.96
C HIS A 165 -23.29 22.84 2.89
N ASP A 166 -22.02 22.53 2.63
CA ASP A 166 -21.25 23.16 1.56
C ASP A 166 -21.66 22.60 0.20
N ASN A 167 -22.11 23.45 -0.71
CA ASN A 167 -22.62 23.05 -2.03
C ASN A 167 -21.53 22.56 -3.00
N THR A 168 -20.26 22.69 -2.63
CA THR A 168 -19.09 22.15 -3.33
C THR A 168 -18.60 20.81 -2.77
N VAL A 169 -19.29 20.28 -1.75
CA VAL A 169 -18.96 19.02 -1.08
C VAL A 169 -20.01 17.97 -1.41
N LEU A 170 -19.58 16.80 -1.92
CA LEU A 170 -20.38 15.58 -1.91
C LEU A 170 -20.11 14.83 -0.62
N TYR A 171 -21.06 14.87 0.32
CA TYR A 171 -20.89 14.30 1.66
C TYR A 171 -21.63 12.96 1.78
N TYR A 172 -20.89 11.88 1.99
CA TYR A 172 -21.42 10.54 2.28
C TYR A 172 -21.29 10.27 3.78
N LYS A 173 -22.41 10.38 4.49
CA LYS A 173 -22.50 10.06 5.93
C LYS A 173 -22.39 8.55 6.20
N ALA A 174 -22.25 8.17 7.47
CA ALA A 174 -22.26 6.76 7.85
C ALA A 174 -23.52 6.02 7.33
N GLY A 175 -23.33 4.80 6.83
CA GLY A 175 -24.35 4.03 6.11
C GLY A 175 -23.90 3.60 4.72
N VAL A 176 -24.73 2.78 4.06
CA VAL A 176 -24.49 2.26 2.71
C VAL A 176 -25.05 3.21 1.65
N HIS A 177 -24.25 3.55 0.64
CA HIS A 177 -24.61 4.39 -0.49
C HIS A 177 -24.25 3.67 -1.78
N ASN A 178 -25.12 3.67 -2.79
CA ASN A 178 -24.85 3.04 -4.08
C ASN A 178 -24.90 4.10 -5.19
N LEU A 179 -23.81 4.24 -5.94
CA LEU A 179 -23.66 5.23 -7.01
C LEU A 179 -24.15 4.71 -8.37
N ASN A 180 -24.43 3.41 -8.48
CA ASN A 180 -24.77 2.71 -9.71
C ASN A 180 -23.72 2.86 -10.83
N GLY A 181 -22.44 2.78 -10.47
CA GLY A 181 -21.30 2.88 -11.39
C GLY A 181 -20.27 3.90 -10.95
N GLN A 182 -19.51 4.41 -11.92
CA GLN A 182 -18.56 5.49 -11.71
C GLN A 182 -19.26 6.85 -11.83
N LEU A 183 -19.29 7.63 -10.74
CA LEU A 183 -19.90 8.95 -10.72
C LEU A 183 -18.97 9.99 -11.35
N HIS A 184 -19.45 10.62 -12.42
CA HIS A 184 -18.82 11.80 -13.01
C HIS A 184 -19.04 13.02 -12.12
N LEU A 185 -17.96 13.54 -11.55
CA LEU A 185 -18.03 14.68 -10.64
C LEU A 185 -18.41 15.95 -11.41
N ASP A 186 -19.47 16.62 -10.96
CA ASP A 186 -19.84 17.94 -11.45
C ASP A 186 -18.71 18.96 -11.19
N SER A 187 -18.51 19.88 -12.13
CA SER A 187 -17.47 20.92 -12.06
C SER A 187 -17.49 21.83 -10.81
N LYS A 188 -18.63 21.92 -10.11
CA LYS A 188 -18.71 22.68 -8.85
C LYS A 188 -18.12 21.93 -7.67
N ILE A 189 -18.06 20.60 -7.74
CA ILE A 189 -17.62 19.74 -6.63
C ILE A 189 -16.11 19.83 -6.48
N LYS A 190 -15.67 20.28 -5.31
CA LYS A 190 -14.24 20.37 -4.94
C LYS A 190 -13.84 19.28 -3.96
N THR A 191 -14.79 18.77 -3.19
CA THR A 191 -14.53 17.71 -2.21
C THR A 191 -15.57 16.61 -2.30
N VAL A 192 -15.11 15.36 -2.27
CA VAL A 192 -15.93 14.18 -1.98
C VAL A 192 -15.50 13.67 -0.61
N TYR A 193 -16.42 13.64 0.35
CA TYR A 193 -16.14 13.23 1.72
C TYR A 193 -16.85 11.93 2.07
N LEU A 194 -16.08 10.90 2.43
CA LEU A 194 -16.58 9.60 2.88
C LEU A 194 -16.37 9.54 4.40
N ALA A 195 -17.41 9.85 5.17
CA ALA A 195 -17.34 9.89 6.62
C ALA A 195 -16.94 8.52 7.22
N PRO A 196 -16.34 8.48 8.42
CA PRO A 196 -16.17 7.23 9.17
C PRO A 196 -17.50 6.45 9.26
N GLY A 197 -17.48 5.18 8.88
CA GLY A 197 -18.69 4.33 8.83
C GLY A 197 -19.52 4.47 7.55
N ALA A 198 -19.12 5.28 6.57
CA ALA A 198 -19.71 5.27 5.24
C ALA A 198 -19.20 4.07 4.43
N TRP A 199 -20.08 3.42 3.69
CA TRP A 199 -19.78 2.38 2.71
C TRP A 199 -20.38 2.79 1.37
N VAL A 200 -19.54 3.18 0.42
CA VAL A 200 -19.95 3.67 -0.90
C VAL A 200 -19.65 2.60 -1.95
N GLU A 201 -20.69 2.11 -2.63
CA GLU A 201 -20.57 1.18 -3.75
C GLU A 201 -20.53 1.94 -5.08
N GLY A 202 -19.38 1.94 -5.74
CA GLY A 202 -19.18 2.63 -7.02
C GLY A 202 -17.78 3.21 -7.16
N GLY A 203 -17.66 4.25 -7.98
CA GLY A 203 -16.40 4.95 -8.23
C GLY A 203 -16.59 6.44 -8.49
N PHE A 204 -15.50 7.16 -8.68
CA PHE A 204 -15.51 8.59 -8.99
C PHE A 204 -14.60 8.91 -10.17
N ILE A 205 -15.02 9.84 -11.02
CA ILE A 205 -14.20 10.37 -12.11
C ILE A 205 -14.25 11.90 -12.15
N THR A 206 -13.08 12.53 -12.17
CA THR A 206 -12.97 13.99 -12.34
C THR A 206 -13.29 14.38 -13.78
N THR A 207 -14.09 15.42 -13.97
CA THR A 207 -14.40 15.96 -15.31
C THR A 207 -13.96 17.41 -15.51
N GLY A 208 -13.80 18.18 -14.42
CA GLY A 208 -13.43 19.60 -14.45
C GLY A 208 -11.92 19.87 -14.42
N GLN A 209 -11.52 21.07 -14.83
CA GLN A 209 -10.12 21.54 -14.80
C GLN A 209 -9.80 22.27 -13.49
N HIS A 210 -10.00 21.60 -12.36
CA HIS A 210 -9.70 22.16 -11.04
C HIS A 210 -9.30 21.06 -10.05
N PRO A 211 -8.59 21.41 -8.96
CA PRO A 211 -8.29 20.46 -7.91
C PRO A 211 -9.56 19.85 -7.32
N VAL A 212 -9.47 18.57 -6.96
CA VAL A 212 -10.53 17.81 -6.30
C VAL A 212 -9.89 16.99 -5.19
N THR A 213 -10.51 17.02 -4.02
CA THR A 213 -10.11 16.18 -2.88
C THR A 213 -11.16 15.11 -2.64
N ILE A 214 -10.79 13.83 -2.73
CA ILE A 214 -11.61 12.71 -2.25
C ILE A 214 -10.99 12.26 -0.92
N ARG A 215 -11.71 12.42 0.19
CA ARG A 215 -11.14 12.22 1.53
C ARG A 215 -12.11 11.61 2.54
N GLY A 216 -11.57 11.15 3.66
CA GLY A 216 -12.33 10.73 4.85
C GLY A 216 -11.78 9.43 5.44
N ARG A 217 -12.62 8.66 6.13
CA ARG A 217 -12.29 7.32 6.68
C ARG A 217 -13.33 6.26 6.34
N GLY A 218 -14.23 6.58 5.41
CA GLY A 218 -15.18 5.62 4.85
C GLY A 218 -14.53 4.67 3.85
N ILE A 219 -15.38 3.78 3.33
CA ILE A 219 -15.02 2.72 2.39
C ILE A 219 -15.62 3.04 1.02
N LEU A 220 -14.81 2.91 -0.03
CA LEU A 220 -15.24 2.83 -1.41
C LEU A 220 -15.08 1.38 -1.86
N SER A 221 -16.11 0.76 -2.43
CA SER A 221 -16.06 -0.64 -2.86
C SER A 221 -16.70 -0.84 -4.22
N THR A 222 -16.13 -1.78 -4.98
CA THR A 222 -16.74 -2.29 -6.22
C THR A 222 -17.02 -3.80 -6.16
N GLN A 223 -17.14 -4.37 -4.97
CA GLN A 223 -17.40 -5.81 -4.76
C GLN A 223 -18.70 -6.31 -5.45
N THR A 224 -19.68 -5.42 -5.65
CA THR A 224 -20.98 -5.75 -6.27
C THR A 224 -20.98 -5.59 -7.79
N TYR A 225 -19.92 -5.04 -8.38
CA TYR A 225 -19.75 -4.85 -9.82
C TYR A 225 -19.04 -6.06 -10.42
N LYS A 226 -19.19 -6.30 -11.73
CA LYS A 226 -18.43 -7.38 -12.41
C LYS A 226 -16.96 -6.99 -12.57
N TRP A 227 -16.06 -7.95 -12.71
CA TRP A 227 -14.69 -7.69 -13.14
C TRP A 227 -14.73 -7.10 -14.56
N HIS A 228 -14.05 -5.97 -14.78
CA HIS A 228 -14.17 -5.12 -15.98
C HIS A 228 -15.62 -4.68 -16.28
N ASP A 229 -16.29 -4.12 -15.28
CA ASP A 229 -17.64 -3.60 -15.46
C ASP A 229 -17.61 -2.34 -16.33
N HIS A 230 -18.29 -2.40 -17.49
CA HIS A 230 -18.38 -1.31 -18.47
C HIS A 230 -18.84 0.07 -17.93
N ARG A 231 -19.33 0.15 -16.70
CA ARG A 231 -19.69 1.41 -16.03
C ARG A 231 -18.49 2.19 -15.48
N PHE A 232 -17.28 1.64 -15.58
CA PHE A 232 -16.03 2.23 -15.14
C PHE A 232 -15.11 2.39 -16.34
N ALA A 233 -14.32 3.47 -16.35
CA ALA A 233 -13.41 3.75 -17.45
C ALA A 233 -12.08 2.99 -17.34
N TYR A 234 -11.44 3.03 -16.17
CA TYR A 234 -10.11 2.45 -15.92
C TYR A 234 -9.91 1.96 -14.48
N GLY A 235 -10.61 2.55 -13.51
CA GLY A 235 -10.49 2.15 -12.12
C GLY A 235 -11.55 2.78 -11.23
N MET A 236 -11.58 2.37 -9.97
CA MET A 236 -12.56 2.86 -8.98
C MET A 236 -12.49 4.39 -8.87
N VAL A 237 -11.29 4.97 -8.90
CA VAL A 237 -11.09 6.42 -8.88
C VAL A 237 -10.21 6.83 -10.06
N THR A 238 -10.72 7.74 -10.89
CA THR A 238 -10.02 8.31 -12.05
C THR A 238 -9.91 9.83 -11.90
N MET A 239 -8.70 10.35 -11.72
CA MET A 239 -8.39 11.77 -11.50
C MET A 239 -7.47 12.33 -12.59
N ASP A 240 -7.88 12.13 -13.84
CA ASP A 240 -7.09 12.50 -15.04
C ASP A 240 -7.37 13.93 -15.54
N LYS A 241 -8.49 14.53 -15.12
CA LYS A 241 -8.88 15.88 -15.54
C LYS A 241 -8.67 16.86 -14.40
N GLY A 242 -7.73 17.77 -14.61
CA GLY A 242 -7.24 18.69 -13.59
C GLY A 242 -5.88 18.24 -13.05
N ASN A 243 -5.34 19.03 -12.13
CA ASN A 243 -4.06 18.83 -11.46
C ASN A 243 -4.27 19.09 -9.95
N HIS A 244 -3.28 18.72 -9.13
CA HIS A 244 -3.30 18.93 -7.67
C HIS A 244 -4.48 18.24 -6.97
N HIS A 245 -4.93 17.10 -7.49
CA HIS A 245 -5.93 16.28 -6.84
C HIS A 245 -5.38 15.61 -5.58
N VAL A 246 -6.26 15.33 -4.63
CA VAL A 246 -5.89 14.63 -3.40
C VAL A 246 -6.83 13.45 -3.17
N LEU A 247 -6.27 12.26 -2.97
CA LEU A 247 -6.96 11.10 -2.43
C LEU A 247 -6.43 10.82 -1.02
N GLU A 248 -7.29 10.92 0.00
CA GLU A 248 -6.85 10.85 1.40
C GLU A 248 -7.71 9.92 2.27
N GLY A 249 -7.06 8.99 2.97
CA GLY A 249 -7.64 8.34 4.16
C GLY A 249 -8.63 7.20 3.93
N ILE A 250 -9.29 7.16 2.76
CA ILE A 250 -10.33 6.17 2.46
C ILE A 250 -9.75 4.75 2.35
N THR A 251 -10.61 3.75 2.52
CA THR A 251 -10.30 2.35 2.19
C THR A 251 -11.00 1.97 0.90
N MET A 252 -10.26 1.41 -0.05
CA MET A 252 -10.75 0.95 -1.35
C MET A 252 -10.75 -0.58 -1.38
N VAL A 253 -11.89 -1.19 -1.68
CA VAL A 253 -12.12 -2.62 -1.47
C VAL A 253 -12.66 -3.30 -2.72
N ASP A 254 -12.00 -4.40 -3.12
CA ASP A 254 -12.41 -5.30 -4.21
C ASP A 254 -12.65 -4.52 -5.52
N PRO A 255 -11.56 -3.99 -6.11
CA PRO A 255 -11.64 -3.18 -7.31
C PRO A 255 -12.15 -4.05 -8.46
N GLU A 256 -12.99 -3.47 -9.32
CA GLU A 256 -13.48 -4.15 -10.52
C GLU A 256 -12.43 -4.18 -11.64
N GLU A 257 -11.45 -3.27 -11.57
CA GLU A 257 -10.22 -3.20 -12.36
C GLU A 257 -9.15 -2.49 -11.50
N PHE A 258 -8.66 -1.30 -11.86
CA PHE A 258 -7.64 -0.59 -11.05
C PHE A 258 -8.27 0.03 -9.79
N TYR A 259 -7.48 0.17 -8.72
CA TYR A 259 -7.87 1.03 -7.60
C TYR A 259 -7.88 2.50 -8.04
N PHE A 260 -6.72 3.01 -8.48
CA PHE A 260 -6.54 4.44 -8.71
C PHE A 260 -5.72 4.75 -9.96
N GLN A 261 -6.25 5.66 -10.77
CA GLN A 261 -5.54 6.34 -11.84
C GLN A 261 -5.70 7.85 -11.67
N GLY A 262 -4.59 8.60 -11.67
CA GLY A 262 -4.61 10.05 -11.57
C GLY A 262 -3.53 10.68 -12.43
N LEU A 263 -3.73 10.69 -13.75
CA LEU A 263 -2.75 11.11 -14.74
C LEU A 263 -2.54 12.64 -14.83
N GLY A 264 -3.32 13.43 -14.08
CA GLY A 264 -3.02 14.84 -13.83
C GLY A 264 -1.72 15.03 -13.05
N GLU A 265 -1.14 16.22 -13.13
CA GLU A 265 0.12 16.57 -12.47
C GLU A 265 -0.09 17.00 -11.02
N HIS A 266 0.95 16.85 -10.19
CA HIS A 266 0.97 17.27 -8.78
C HIS A 266 -0.11 16.62 -7.89
N ASN A 267 -0.62 15.46 -8.29
CA ASN A 267 -1.60 14.72 -7.52
C ASN A 267 -0.96 14.14 -6.24
N THR A 268 -1.76 13.96 -5.18
CA THR A 268 -1.32 13.37 -3.91
C THR A 268 -2.24 12.22 -3.49
N VAL A 269 -1.68 11.06 -3.18
CA VAL A 269 -2.36 9.94 -2.53
C VAL A 269 -1.76 9.77 -1.13
N ARG A 270 -2.58 9.84 -0.07
CA ARG A 270 -2.05 9.72 1.31
C ARG A 270 -2.98 8.98 2.25
N ASN A 271 -2.44 8.15 3.15
CA ASN A 271 -3.25 7.41 4.13
C ASN A 271 -4.35 6.53 3.49
N VAL A 272 -4.15 6.07 2.25
CA VAL A 272 -5.13 5.24 1.53
C VAL A 272 -4.84 3.77 1.77
N LYS A 273 -5.87 2.93 1.77
CA LYS A 273 -5.76 1.49 1.95
C LYS A 273 -6.46 0.79 0.80
N MET A 274 -5.71 0.08 -0.03
CA MET A 274 -6.21 -0.69 -1.19
C MET A 274 -6.14 -2.16 -0.84
N ILE A 275 -7.30 -2.83 -0.76
CA ILE A 275 -7.40 -4.21 -0.23
C ILE A 275 -8.37 -5.08 -1.03
N ALA A 276 -8.26 -6.39 -0.81
CA ALA A 276 -9.09 -7.41 -1.47
C ALA A 276 -8.96 -7.46 -3.02
N PRO A 277 -7.74 -7.43 -3.60
CA PRO A 277 -7.52 -7.47 -5.05
C PRO A 277 -7.67 -8.90 -5.59
N TRP A 278 -8.86 -9.49 -5.48
CA TRP A 278 -9.00 -10.92 -5.76
C TRP A 278 -8.70 -11.28 -7.23
N ALA A 279 -9.11 -10.43 -8.17
CA ALA A 279 -8.92 -10.63 -9.60
C ALA A 279 -7.61 -9.99 -10.09
N PHE A 280 -7.19 -10.36 -11.31
CA PHE A 280 -6.07 -9.66 -11.95
C PHE A 280 -6.50 -8.25 -12.38
N ASN A 281 -5.53 -7.43 -12.82
CA ASN A 281 -5.74 -6.02 -13.15
C ASN A 281 -6.24 -5.20 -11.95
N SER A 282 -6.00 -5.68 -10.72
CA SER A 282 -6.22 -4.93 -9.48
C SER A 282 -4.99 -4.09 -9.15
N ASP A 283 -4.63 -3.19 -10.07
CA ASP A 283 -3.47 -2.33 -10.01
C ASP A 283 -3.64 -1.26 -8.93
N GLY A 284 -2.56 -0.91 -8.23
CA GLY A 284 -2.57 0.09 -7.18
C GLY A 284 -2.65 1.53 -7.71
N VAL A 285 -1.52 2.23 -7.69
CA VAL A 285 -1.44 3.66 -7.99
C VAL A 285 -0.72 3.92 -9.33
N GLY A 286 -1.42 4.59 -10.26
CA GLY A 286 -0.81 5.26 -11.41
C GLY A 286 -1.05 6.77 -11.39
N MET A 287 0.00 7.55 -11.63
CA MET A 287 -0.03 9.02 -11.47
C MET A 287 0.70 9.77 -12.58
N GLY A 288 0.28 11.02 -12.80
CA GLY A 288 0.99 12.00 -13.61
C GLY A 288 2.30 12.48 -12.98
N ASN A 289 3.00 13.38 -13.66
CA ASN A 289 4.26 13.96 -13.16
C ASN A 289 4.06 14.63 -11.80
N ASP A 290 5.14 14.69 -11.01
CA ASP A 290 5.16 15.34 -9.69
C ASP A 290 4.15 14.73 -8.71
N GLY A 291 3.76 13.47 -8.94
CA GLY A 291 2.85 12.71 -8.08
C GLY A 291 3.50 12.32 -6.75
N VAL A 292 2.75 12.44 -5.66
CA VAL A 292 3.20 12.11 -4.31
C VAL A 292 2.32 11.02 -3.70
N VAL A 293 2.92 9.92 -3.25
CA VAL A 293 2.23 8.85 -2.52
C VAL A 293 2.86 8.66 -1.16
N LEU A 294 2.08 8.80 -0.09
CA LEU A 294 2.59 8.76 1.28
C LEU A 294 1.72 7.86 2.16
N ASP A 295 2.34 7.15 3.11
CA ASP A 295 1.63 6.52 4.23
C ASP A 295 0.47 5.63 3.74
N THR A 296 0.68 4.76 2.75
CA THR A 296 -0.40 4.05 2.01
C THR A 296 -0.18 2.53 2.05
N PHE A 297 -1.26 1.77 2.19
CA PHE A 297 -1.25 0.31 2.13
C PHE A 297 -1.79 -0.14 0.78
N ILE A 298 -1.04 -0.95 0.04
CA ILE A 298 -1.48 -1.50 -1.23
C ILE A 298 -1.34 -3.01 -1.20
N TRP A 299 -2.48 -3.70 -1.21
CA TRP A 299 -2.54 -5.08 -1.66
C TRP A 299 -2.96 -5.05 -3.14
N ALA A 300 -2.04 -5.42 -4.03
CA ALA A 300 -2.28 -5.44 -5.47
C ALA A 300 -2.19 -6.86 -6.01
N ASN A 301 -2.98 -7.16 -7.04
CA ASN A 301 -2.89 -8.40 -7.82
C ASN A 301 -2.64 -8.07 -9.31
N ASP A 302 -1.79 -7.08 -9.47
CA ASP A 302 -1.15 -6.59 -10.68
C ASP A 302 -0.10 -5.55 -10.20
N ASP A 303 0.26 -4.58 -11.04
CA ASP A 303 1.24 -3.55 -10.71
C ASP A 303 0.79 -2.64 -9.53
N ALA A 304 1.51 -2.69 -8.40
CA ALA A 304 1.18 -1.91 -7.19
C ALA A 304 1.48 -0.40 -7.37
N PHE A 305 2.63 -0.08 -7.95
CA PHE A 305 2.99 1.27 -8.36
C PHE A 305 3.41 1.30 -9.83
N LYS A 306 2.69 2.12 -10.61
CA LYS A 306 3.01 2.43 -12.00
C LYS A 306 3.94 3.63 -12.05
N VAL A 307 5.25 3.39 -12.02
CA VAL A 307 6.31 4.42 -12.00
C VAL A 307 6.56 4.92 -13.44
N TYR A 308 5.54 5.57 -14.00
CA TYR A 308 5.44 5.87 -15.43
C TYR A 308 5.81 7.30 -15.79
N THR A 309 5.94 8.18 -14.79
CA THR A 309 6.09 9.62 -14.95
C THR A 309 7.22 10.16 -14.08
N SER A 310 7.66 11.38 -14.38
CA SER A 310 8.84 11.98 -13.75
C SER A 310 8.50 12.63 -12.41
N ARG A 311 9.52 12.82 -11.55
CA ARG A 311 9.42 13.54 -10.27
C ARG A 311 8.42 12.94 -9.29
N MET A 312 8.14 11.64 -9.43
CA MET A 312 7.30 10.92 -8.46
C MET A 312 8.03 10.75 -7.13
N VAL A 313 7.29 10.92 -6.04
CA VAL A 313 7.76 10.66 -4.67
C VAL A 313 6.85 9.63 -4.02
N VAL A 314 7.40 8.48 -3.61
CA VAL A 314 6.66 7.41 -2.91
C VAL A 314 7.33 7.16 -1.57
N GLU A 315 6.63 7.37 -0.46
CA GLU A 315 7.21 7.16 0.87
C GLU A 315 6.29 6.50 1.90
N ARG A 316 6.90 5.69 2.78
CA ARG A 316 6.21 5.10 3.95
C ARG A 316 5.00 4.26 3.54
N CYS A 317 5.14 3.45 2.50
CA CYS A 317 4.09 2.57 2.01
C CYS A 317 4.32 1.11 2.44
N VAL A 318 3.23 0.39 2.65
CA VAL A 318 3.22 -1.05 2.97
C VAL A 318 2.56 -1.78 1.81
N ILE A 319 3.24 -2.77 1.25
CA ILE A 319 2.81 -3.46 0.04
C ILE A 319 2.65 -4.96 0.31
N TRP A 320 1.52 -5.50 -0.11
CA TRP A 320 1.30 -6.93 -0.28
C TRP A 320 1.15 -7.18 -1.78
N LEU A 321 2.15 -7.78 -2.43
CA LEU A 321 2.03 -8.16 -3.83
C LEU A 321 1.42 -9.56 -3.91
N ALA A 322 0.29 -9.69 -4.61
CA ALA A 322 -0.37 -10.98 -4.83
C ALA A 322 0.31 -11.74 -6.01
N GLN A 323 -0.47 -12.52 -6.76
CA GLN A 323 0.04 -13.53 -7.71
C GLN A 323 0.59 -12.95 -9.02
N ASN A 324 0.18 -11.73 -9.37
CA ASN A 324 0.45 -11.11 -10.67
C ASN A 324 0.99 -9.69 -10.47
N GLY A 325 1.83 -9.25 -11.39
CA GLY A 325 2.33 -7.87 -11.41
C GLY A 325 3.70 -7.65 -10.80
N ALA A 326 4.02 -6.38 -10.60
CA ALA A 326 5.22 -5.93 -9.90
C ALA A 326 4.89 -4.96 -8.76
N VAL A 327 5.81 -4.81 -7.80
CA VAL A 327 5.67 -3.73 -6.81
C VAL A 327 5.85 -2.37 -7.48
N PHE A 328 6.91 -2.22 -8.27
CA PHE A 328 7.23 -1.02 -9.03
C PHE A 328 7.39 -1.38 -10.51
N GLN A 329 6.41 -1.02 -11.33
CA GLN A 329 6.40 -1.25 -12.77
C GLN A 329 6.84 0.00 -13.52
N MET A 330 7.64 -0.18 -14.58
CA MET A 330 8.05 0.89 -15.50
C MET A 330 7.77 0.55 -16.97
N GLY A 331 7.13 -0.58 -17.24
CA GLY A 331 7.00 -1.21 -18.55
C GLY A 331 5.84 -0.74 -19.44
N TRP A 332 5.31 -1.68 -20.22
CA TRP A 332 4.07 -1.63 -21.04
C TRP A 332 4.02 -0.69 -22.24
N THR A 333 4.29 0.60 -22.07
CA THR A 333 4.15 1.59 -23.16
C THR A 333 5.39 1.60 -24.06
N HIS A 334 5.22 1.96 -25.33
CA HIS A 334 6.33 1.94 -26.31
C HIS A 334 7.51 2.83 -25.89
N THR A 335 7.23 3.99 -25.31
CA THR A 335 8.24 4.95 -24.85
C THR A 335 8.18 5.06 -23.34
N ARG A 336 9.36 5.16 -22.72
CA ARG A 336 9.51 5.49 -21.30
C ARG A 336 10.51 6.63 -21.15
N ASP A 337 9.98 7.81 -20.83
CA ASP A 337 10.73 9.05 -20.52
C ASP A 337 10.44 9.41 -19.05
N VAL A 338 11.32 8.99 -18.14
CA VAL A 338 11.12 9.10 -16.68
C VAL A 338 12.39 9.52 -16.00
N HIS A 339 12.30 10.61 -15.23
CA HIS A 339 13.43 11.24 -14.57
C HIS A 339 13.12 11.62 -13.13
N ASN A 340 14.14 11.58 -12.26
CA ASN A 340 14.11 12.14 -10.91
C ASN A 340 13.04 11.52 -9.99
N VAL A 341 13.00 10.20 -9.88
CA VAL A 341 12.05 9.48 -9.02
C VAL A 341 12.67 9.15 -7.67
N SER A 342 11.94 9.39 -6.59
CA SER A 342 12.36 9.05 -5.21
C SER A 342 11.37 8.09 -4.57
N ILE A 343 11.84 6.91 -4.18
CA ILE A 343 11.06 5.88 -3.50
C ILE A 343 11.76 5.57 -2.18
N LYS A 344 11.07 5.70 -1.04
CA LYS A 344 11.72 5.61 0.27
C LYS A 344 10.87 4.97 1.35
N ASN A 345 11.51 4.19 2.23
CA ASN A 345 10.88 3.60 3.41
C ASN A 345 9.66 2.74 3.02
N ILE A 346 9.88 1.71 2.21
CA ILE A 346 8.81 0.82 1.73
C ILE A 346 8.96 -0.53 2.42
N ASP A 347 7.85 -1.07 2.91
CA ASP A 347 7.76 -2.43 3.43
C ASP A 347 6.94 -3.29 2.47
N VAL A 348 7.58 -4.22 1.77
CA VAL A 348 6.92 -5.28 1.01
C VAL A 348 6.75 -6.46 1.95
N ILE A 349 5.57 -6.61 2.54
CA ILE A 349 5.32 -7.57 3.63
C ILE A 349 5.03 -8.99 3.14
N HIS A 350 4.58 -9.10 1.88
CA HIS A 350 4.35 -10.35 1.18
C HIS A 350 4.58 -10.19 -0.32
N VAL A 351 5.08 -11.26 -0.93
CA VAL A 351 5.24 -11.43 -2.36
C VAL A 351 4.68 -12.81 -2.69
N ASP A 352 3.44 -12.86 -3.17
CA ASP A 352 2.73 -14.12 -3.45
C ASP A 352 3.03 -14.69 -4.84
N LEU A 353 4.02 -14.10 -5.54
CA LEU A 353 4.56 -14.63 -6.77
C LEU A 353 5.01 -16.08 -6.52
N CYS A 354 4.45 -17.03 -7.26
CA CYS A 354 4.76 -18.47 -7.16
C CYS A 354 4.30 -19.18 -5.89
N ASN A 355 3.61 -18.53 -4.96
CA ASN A 355 3.26 -19.15 -3.68
C ASN A 355 2.10 -20.15 -3.77
N PHE A 356 1.25 -20.06 -4.79
CA PHE A 356 0.09 -20.95 -4.89
C PHE A 356 0.44 -22.27 -5.59
N HIS A 357 0.16 -23.40 -4.95
CA HIS A 357 0.36 -24.74 -5.51
C HIS A 357 -0.31 -24.88 -6.90
N GLY A 358 0.47 -25.24 -7.92
CA GLY A 358 0.00 -25.37 -9.31
C GLY A 358 0.12 -24.10 -10.15
N SER A 359 0.56 -22.98 -9.57
CA SER A 359 1.07 -21.82 -10.31
C SER A 359 2.33 -22.25 -11.03
N ASN A 360 2.24 -22.52 -12.32
CA ASN A 360 3.46 -22.59 -13.10
C ASN A 360 4.00 -21.16 -13.14
N CYS A 361 5.03 -20.86 -12.36
CA CYS A 361 5.85 -19.68 -12.54
C CYS A 361 6.62 -19.78 -13.87
N LYS A 362 5.87 -19.77 -14.95
CA LYS A 362 6.35 -19.71 -16.33
C LYS A 362 6.83 -18.30 -16.54
N LEU A 363 8.14 -18.05 -16.47
CA LEU A 363 8.92 -16.95 -17.07
C LEU A 363 8.19 -15.57 -17.20
N ALA A 364 7.27 -15.22 -16.30
CA ALA A 364 6.41 -14.08 -16.54
C ALA A 364 7.28 -12.85 -16.39
N ALA A 365 7.49 -12.12 -17.49
CA ALA A 365 8.32 -10.92 -17.49
C ALA A 365 7.84 -9.91 -16.44
N ASN A 366 6.54 -9.88 -16.13
CA ASN A 366 5.95 -9.06 -15.07
C ASN A 366 5.76 -9.81 -13.74
N ALA A 367 6.85 -10.05 -13.01
CA ALA A 367 6.83 -10.72 -11.69
C ALA A 367 8.10 -10.37 -10.88
N ALA A 368 8.24 -9.13 -10.42
CA ALA A 368 9.40 -8.70 -9.64
C ALA A 368 9.05 -7.54 -8.70
N VAL A 369 9.94 -7.22 -7.74
CA VAL A 369 9.79 -5.99 -6.95
C VAL A 369 9.97 -4.74 -7.84
N PHE A 370 10.99 -4.69 -8.68
CA PHE A 370 11.21 -3.62 -9.67
C PHE A 370 11.29 -4.21 -11.08
N ASN A 371 10.43 -3.72 -11.98
CA ASN A 371 10.13 -4.41 -13.24
C ASN A 371 10.01 -3.46 -14.45
N ILE A 372 10.42 -3.93 -15.64
CA ILE A 372 10.24 -3.26 -16.95
C ILE A 372 9.45 -4.12 -17.97
N GLY A 373 8.42 -4.81 -17.51
CA GLY A 373 7.63 -5.77 -18.30
C GLY A 373 7.00 -5.17 -19.56
N GLY A 374 6.53 -6.03 -20.47
CA GLY A 374 5.85 -5.57 -21.68
C GLY A 374 6.78 -5.10 -22.80
N HIS A 375 6.33 -4.12 -23.59
CA HIS A 375 6.89 -3.83 -24.91
C HIS A 375 7.51 -2.43 -25.05
N VAL A 376 8.26 -1.98 -24.04
CA VAL A 376 9.03 -0.73 -24.14
C VAL A 376 10.14 -0.86 -25.20
N ARG A 377 10.27 0.14 -26.07
CA ARG A 377 11.25 0.20 -27.18
C ARG A 377 12.12 1.45 -27.16
N GLN A 378 11.67 2.52 -26.51
CA GLN A 378 12.41 3.77 -26.44
C GLN A 378 12.61 4.19 -24.99
N PHE A 379 13.87 4.22 -24.56
CA PHE A 379 14.23 4.51 -23.19
C PHE A 379 14.93 5.84 -23.05
N LYS A 380 14.42 6.66 -22.14
CA LYS A 380 15.09 7.82 -21.60
C LYS A 380 14.79 7.88 -20.11
N VAL A 381 15.48 7.01 -19.37
CA VAL A 381 15.25 6.84 -17.93
C VAL A 381 16.50 7.25 -17.16
N SER A 382 16.35 8.14 -16.18
CA SER A 382 17.47 8.50 -15.31
C SER A 382 17.06 8.92 -13.91
N ASP A 383 18.02 8.89 -12.99
CA ASP A 383 17.91 9.51 -11.67
C ASP A 383 16.77 8.90 -10.84
N ILE A 384 16.83 7.58 -10.64
CA ILE A 384 15.88 6.85 -9.78
C ILE A 384 16.60 6.43 -8.53
N VAL A 385 16.08 6.84 -7.37
CA VAL A 385 16.62 6.48 -6.06
C VAL A 385 15.57 5.70 -5.28
N MET A 386 15.92 4.50 -4.86
CA MET A 386 15.08 3.61 -4.05
C MET A 386 15.80 3.28 -2.75
N SER A 387 15.37 3.89 -1.64
CA SER A 387 16.05 3.81 -0.34
C SER A 387 15.21 3.17 0.76
N ASN A 388 15.84 2.39 1.63
CA ASN A 388 15.19 1.73 2.77
C ASN A 388 13.99 0.86 2.35
N ILE A 389 14.22 -0.11 1.48
CA ILE A 389 13.20 -1.06 1.03
C ILE A 389 13.38 -2.38 1.77
N ARG A 390 12.32 -2.86 2.42
CA ARG A 390 12.33 -4.07 3.24
C ARG A 390 11.36 -5.07 2.64
N VAL A 391 11.88 -6.18 2.12
CA VAL A 391 11.09 -7.27 1.56
C VAL A 391 11.10 -8.43 2.55
N GLU A 392 9.94 -8.65 3.18
CA GLU A 392 9.78 -9.69 4.18
C GLU A 392 9.38 -11.03 3.53
N GLY A 393 9.80 -12.14 4.15
CA GLY A 393 9.53 -13.48 3.62
C GLY A 393 10.37 -13.87 2.41
N SER A 394 9.80 -14.69 1.55
CA SER A 394 10.44 -15.20 0.33
C SER A 394 10.17 -14.27 -0.84
N CYS A 395 11.21 -13.86 -1.56
CA CYS A 395 11.08 -13.09 -2.78
C CYS A 395 11.97 -13.70 -3.87
N PRO A 396 11.41 -14.38 -4.89
CA PRO A 396 12.22 -15.06 -5.90
C PRO A 396 12.93 -14.09 -6.86
N ARG A 397 12.38 -12.88 -7.06
CA ARG A 397 12.95 -11.89 -7.99
C ARG A 397 12.72 -10.47 -7.51
N LEU A 398 13.80 -9.78 -7.19
CA LEU A 398 13.83 -8.37 -6.82
C LEU A 398 13.77 -7.49 -8.06
N ILE A 399 14.64 -7.74 -9.03
CA ILE A 399 14.84 -6.87 -10.19
C ILE A 399 14.67 -7.70 -11.46
N TYR A 400 13.76 -7.26 -12.33
CA TYR A 400 13.71 -7.71 -13.72
C TYR A 400 13.68 -6.49 -14.63
N TYR A 401 14.86 -6.14 -15.13
CA TYR A 401 15.05 -4.97 -15.97
C TYR A 401 15.83 -5.34 -17.23
N THR A 402 15.16 -6.01 -18.16
CA THR A 402 15.73 -6.42 -19.44
C THR A 402 15.06 -5.68 -20.59
N MET A 403 15.84 -4.97 -21.40
CA MET A 403 15.33 -4.37 -22.62
C MET A 403 14.97 -5.44 -23.64
N GLN A 404 13.97 -5.11 -24.47
CA GLN A 404 13.64 -5.92 -25.63
C GLN A 404 14.76 -5.80 -26.67
N ASN A 405 15.00 -6.84 -27.46
CA ASN A 405 16.16 -6.91 -28.36
C ASN A 405 16.26 -5.71 -29.33
N ASP A 406 15.13 -5.20 -29.77
CA ASP A 406 14.97 -4.07 -30.70
C ASP A 406 14.78 -2.71 -29.99
N ALA A 407 14.91 -2.65 -28.67
CA ALA A 407 14.81 -1.40 -27.93
C ALA A 407 16.05 -0.52 -28.15
N THR A 408 15.90 0.78 -27.90
CA THR A 408 16.94 1.81 -28.06
C THR A 408 16.91 2.78 -26.88
N GLY A 409 17.98 3.55 -26.70
CA GLY A 409 18.05 4.61 -25.69
C GLY A 409 18.79 4.16 -24.43
N SER A 410 18.53 4.82 -23.31
CA SER A 410 19.33 4.63 -22.10
C SER A 410 18.52 4.58 -20.81
N VAL A 411 18.96 3.73 -19.89
CA VAL A 411 18.55 3.71 -18.48
C VAL A 411 19.80 3.92 -17.64
N SER A 412 19.87 5.02 -16.90
CA SER A 412 21.10 5.45 -16.22
C SER A 412 20.85 5.99 -14.82
N ASN A 413 21.89 6.00 -13.98
CA ASN A 413 21.84 6.55 -12.62
C ASN A 413 20.69 6.02 -11.78
N ILE A 414 20.72 4.71 -11.52
CA ILE A 414 19.71 4.01 -10.71
C ILE A 414 20.38 3.57 -9.41
N HIS A 415 19.87 4.05 -8.27
CA HIS A 415 20.48 3.80 -6.96
C HIS A 415 19.52 3.07 -6.04
N PHE A 416 19.92 1.86 -5.63
CA PHE A 416 19.28 1.07 -4.59
C PHE A 416 20.10 1.24 -3.32
N ASP A 417 19.50 1.84 -2.29
CA ASP A 417 20.19 2.12 -1.02
C ASP A 417 19.49 1.47 0.17
N ASN A 418 20.23 0.66 0.92
CA ASN A 418 19.76 -0.02 2.13
C ASN A 418 18.50 -0.87 1.89
N TRP A 419 18.66 -1.88 1.04
CA TRP A 419 17.62 -2.89 0.78
C TRP A 419 17.85 -4.12 1.64
N THR A 420 16.79 -4.65 2.25
CA THR A 420 16.86 -5.93 2.99
C THR A 420 15.80 -6.89 2.46
N VAL A 421 16.21 -8.13 2.22
CA VAL A 421 15.35 -9.22 1.77
C VAL A 421 15.54 -10.38 2.73
N ASP A 422 14.46 -10.83 3.38
CA ASP A 422 14.51 -11.91 4.36
C ASP A 422 15.07 -13.20 3.72
N SER A 423 14.58 -13.57 2.53
CA SER A 423 15.11 -14.70 1.76
C SER A 423 14.83 -14.55 0.26
N GLN A 424 15.76 -15.02 -0.56
CA GLN A 424 15.60 -15.12 -2.01
C GLN A 424 15.91 -16.56 -2.43
N PRO A 425 14.90 -17.41 -2.71
CA PRO A 425 15.15 -18.75 -3.21
C PRO A 425 15.74 -18.67 -4.62
N MET A 426 16.77 -19.48 -4.89
CA MET A 426 17.26 -19.64 -6.26
C MET A 426 16.26 -20.48 -7.04
N HIS A 427 15.88 -20.02 -8.23
CA HIS A 427 14.92 -20.70 -9.07
C HIS A 427 15.41 -20.66 -10.53
N ASP A 428 15.42 -21.82 -11.19
CA ASP A 428 15.95 -21.93 -12.57
C ASP A 428 15.27 -20.96 -13.56
N ASN A 429 14.02 -20.59 -13.30
CA ASN A 429 13.21 -19.73 -14.18
C ASN A 429 12.92 -18.33 -13.62
N LEU A 430 13.34 -18.00 -12.40
CA LEU A 430 13.11 -16.69 -11.79
C LEU A 430 14.37 -16.27 -11.04
N HIS A 431 15.12 -15.37 -11.66
CA HIS A 431 16.35 -14.79 -11.12
C HIS A 431 16.36 -13.29 -11.42
N ASN A 432 17.26 -12.55 -10.78
CA ASN A 432 17.36 -11.12 -11.03
C ASN A 432 18.03 -10.87 -12.37
N GLU A 433 17.55 -9.90 -13.15
CA GLU A 433 18.05 -9.66 -14.50
C GLU A 433 18.20 -8.17 -14.78
N ILE A 434 19.35 -7.79 -15.35
CA ILE A 434 19.66 -6.45 -15.84
C ILE A 434 20.38 -6.59 -17.17
N ASP A 435 19.75 -6.19 -18.27
CA ASP A 435 20.43 -6.11 -19.57
C ASP A 435 19.79 -5.09 -20.50
N GLY A 436 20.64 -4.40 -21.26
CA GLY A 436 20.23 -3.55 -22.36
C GLY A 436 19.86 -4.36 -23.60
N SER A 437 19.94 -3.74 -24.77
CA SER A 437 19.63 -4.37 -26.05
C SER A 437 20.83 -4.30 -26.99
N SER A 438 20.92 -5.28 -27.90
CA SER A 438 21.94 -5.28 -28.96
C SER A 438 21.73 -4.22 -30.04
N HIS A 439 20.59 -3.52 -30.02
CA HIS A 439 20.23 -2.51 -31.02
C HIS A 439 20.34 -1.06 -30.50
N GLY A 440 21.20 -0.82 -29.51
CA GLY A 440 21.51 0.53 -29.02
C GLY A 440 20.75 0.94 -27.77
N GLY A 441 20.19 -0.02 -27.04
CA GLY A 441 19.68 0.16 -25.69
C GLY A 441 20.76 -0.12 -24.64
N MET A 442 21.07 0.85 -23.79
CA MET A 442 22.15 0.74 -22.80
C MET A 442 21.65 0.89 -21.37
N MET A 443 22.20 0.09 -20.46
CA MET A 443 22.04 0.29 -19.02
C MET A 443 23.37 0.72 -18.40
N SER A 444 23.36 1.78 -17.60
CA SER A 444 24.59 2.33 -17.02
C SER A 444 24.38 2.85 -15.60
N ASP A 445 25.41 2.80 -14.77
CA ASP A 445 25.42 3.46 -13.46
C ASP A 445 24.32 2.95 -12.52
N TRP A 446 24.20 1.63 -12.40
CA TRP A 446 23.32 1.01 -11.40
C TRP A 446 24.14 0.67 -10.16
N THR A 447 23.75 1.23 -9.02
CA THR A 447 24.46 1.02 -7.76
C THR A 447 23.55 0.39 -6.72
N PHE A 448 23.97 -0.73 -6.16
CA PHE A 448 23.35 -1.39 -5.01
C PHE A 448 24.23 -1.13 -3.80
N THR A 449 23.79 -0.23 -2.92
CA THR A 449 24.46 0.09 -1.65
C THR A 449 23.72 -0.59 -0.51
N ASN A 450 24.42 -1.39 0.29
CA ASN A 450 23.87 -2.11 1.43
C ASN A 450 22.66 -3.00 1.09
N LEU A 451 22.66 -3.63 -0.09
CA LEU A 451 21.71 -4.71 -0.39
C LEU A 451 22.05 -5.93 0.47
N LYS A 452 21.08 -6.41 1.25
CA LYS A 452 21.21 -7.60 2.11
C LYS A 452 20.16 -8.63 1.77
N VAL A 453 20.58 -9.88 1.59
CA VAL A 453 19.71 -11.05 1.40
C VAL A 453 20.01 -12.05 2.51
N GLY A 454 18.99 -12.50 3.25
CA GLY A 454 19.20 -13.40 4.40
C GLY A 454 20.09 -12.81 5.49
N GLY A 455 20.11 -11.49 5.64
CA GLY A 455 21.01 -10.78 6.55
C GLY A 455 22.45 -10.61 6.06
N HIS A 456 22.81 -11.17 4.90
CA HIS A 456 24.16 -11.08 4.34
C HIS A 456 24.26 -10.02 3.26
N CYS A 457 25.36 -9.28 3.30
CA CYS A 457 25.67 -8.24 2.33
C CYS A 457 25.94 -8.81 0.93
N VAL A 458 25.29 -8.25 -0.09
CA VAL A 458 25.51 -8.58 -1.50
C VAL A 458 26.59 -7.65 -2.03
N THR A 459 27.76 -8.22 -2.30
CA THR A 459 28.97 -7.54 -2.78
C THR A 459 29.29 -7.86 -4.25
N GLY A 460 28.46 -8.69 -4.89
CA GLY A 460 28.55 -8.97 -6.32
C GLY A 460 27.28 -9.65 -6.84
N PRO A 461 27.03 -9.61 -8.16
CA PRO A 461 25.76 -10.01 -8.76
C PRO A 461 25.36 -11.45 -8.45
N LYS A 462 26.31 -12.39 -8.49
CA LYS A 462 26.04 -13.82 -8.25
C LYS A 462 25.52 -14.13 -6.84
N GLN A 463 25.82 -13.29 -5.84
CA GLN A 463 25.39 -13.53 -4.45
C GLN A 463 23.89 -13.31 -4.23
N ALA A 464 23.23 -12.60 -5.15
CA ALA A 464 21.79 -12.41 -5.17
C ALA A 464 21.20 -12.82 -6.53
N ASP A 465 21.79 -13.83 -7.17
CA ASP A 465 21.28 -14.42 -8.42
C ASP A 465 20.99 -13.41 -9.54
N PHE A 466 21.87 -12.41 -9.70
CA PHE A 466 21.77 -11.48 -10.82
C PHE A 466 22.46 -12.04 -12.07
N SER A 467 21.70 -12.12 -13.16
CA SER A 467 22.20 -12.12 -14.53
C SER A 467 22.39 -10.67 -14.98
N VAL A 468 23.64 -10.31 -15.28
CA VAL A 468 24.00 -9.00 -15.81
C VAL A 468 24.50 -9.20 -17.23
N GLY A 469 23.77 -8.69 -18.21
CA GLY A 469 24.06 -8.91 -19.61
C GLY A 469 25.12 -7.97 -20.19
N SER A 470 25.46 -8.17 -21.46
CA SER A 470 26.59 -7.50 -22.11
C SER A 470 26.34 -6.05 -22.49
N HIS A 471 25.08 -5.59 -22.47
CA HIS A 471 24.70 -4.22 -22.84
C HIS A 471 24.54 -3.34 -21.60
N THR A 472 25.43 -3.58 -20.63
CA THR A 472 25.44 -2.90 -19.33
C THR A 472 26.83 -2.31 -19.06
N SER A 473 26.88 -1.27 -18.24
CA SER A 473 28.14 -0.68 -17.77
C SER A 473 28.00 -0.16 -16.34
N ASN A 474 29.07 -0.21 -15.55
CA ASN A 474 29.10 0.33 -14.19
C ASN A 474 27.97 -0.18 -13.26
N ILE A 475 27.73 -1.50 -13.25
CA ILE A 475 26.84 -2.16 -12.29
C ILE A 475 27.65 -2.49 -11.02
N LYS A 476 27.34 -1.83 -9.91
CA LYS A 476 28.12 -1.86 -8.67
C LYS A 476 27.33 -2.41 -7.51
N PHE A 477 27.98 -3.25 -6.70
CA PHE A 477 27.47 -3.75 -5.42
C PHE A 477 28.44 -3.32 -4.33
N ILE A 478 27.96 -2.57 -3.35
CA ILE A 478 28.77 -1.91 -2.30
C ILE A 478 28.12 -2.20 -0.95
N CYS A 479 28.93 -2.58 0.03
CA CYS A 479 28.52 -2.67 1.42
C CYS A 479 29.50 -1.91 2.31
N HIS A 480 28.96 -1.22 3.32
CA HIS A 480 29.72 -0.42 4.29
C HIS A 480 29.66 -1.00 5.70
#